data_AF-A0A151TZ20-F1
#
_entry.id   AF-A0A151TZ20-F1
#
_cell.length_a   1.000
_cell.length_b   1.000
_cell.length_c   1.000
_cell.angle_alpha   90.00
_cell.angle_beta   90.00
_cell.angle_gamma   90.00
#
_symmetry.space_group_name_H-M   'P 1'
#
loop_
_entity.id
_entity.type
_entity.pdbx_description
1 polymer ?
#
loop_
_entity_poly.entity_id
_entity_poly.type
_entity_poly.pdbx_seq_one_letter_code
_entity_poly.pdbx_strand_id
1 'polypeptide(L)'
;MASPPLNSDLTFPSVDVNKELNPGTNTQVQVDPTSFEVDATKEMKEQDEARQKKNEREKKDALQSIKSAIIISGIVVALAGAAFAITKKLREK
;
A
#
# COMPACT_ATOMS: atom_id res chain seq x y z
N MET A 1 -43.85 -26.89 23.24
CA MET A 1 -42.90 -25.79 23.01
C MET A 1 -41.96 -25.76 24.20
N ALA A 2 -40.67 -26.02 23.98
CA ALA A 2 -39.69 -26.12 25.06
C ALA A 2 -39.09 -24.74 25.36
N SER A 3 -39.06 -24.35 26.64
CA SER A 3 -38.46 -23.10 27.11
C SER A 3 -36.93 -23.21 27.13
N PRO A 4 -36.18 -22.16 26.71
CA PRO A 4 -34.72 -22.16 26.76
C PRO A 4 -34.20 -22.08 28.21
N PRO A 5 -33.03 -22.67 28.52
CA PRO A 5 -32.46 -22.65 29.86
C PRO A 5 -32.06 -21.23 30.27
N LEU A 6 -32.46 -20.84 31.48
CA LEU A 6 -32.11 -19.56 32.09
C LEU A 6 -30.65 -19.63 32.56
N ASN A 7 -29.74 -19.07 31.76
CA ASN A 7 -28.35 -18.90 32.14
C ASN A 7 -28.30 -17.97 33.37
N SER A 8 -27.91 -18.51 34.53
CA SER A 8 -27.93 -17.83 35.83
C SER A 8 -26.76 -16.87 36.05
N ASP A 9 -26.26 -16.23 34.99
CA ASP A 9 -25.07 -15.36 35.04
C ASP A 9 -25.35 -13.96 34.46
N LEU A 10 -26.57 -13.46 34.68
CA LEU A 10 -27.00 -12.10 34.33
C LEU A 10 -26.82 -11.12 35.52
N THR A 11 -25.74 -11.28 36.29
CA THR A 11 -25.40 -10.30 37.33
C THR A 11 -24.54 -9.22 36.70
N PHE A 12 -25.06 -8.01 36.63
CA PHE A 12 -24.25 -6.86 36.22
C PHE A 12 -23.06 -6.73 37.18
N PRO A 13 -21.84 -6.52 36.65
CA PRO A 13 -20.68 -6.34 37.50
C PRO A 13 -20.91 -5.15 38.43
N SER A 14 -20.56 -5.31 39.70
CA SER A 14 -20.66 -4.23 40.68
C SER A 14 -19.88 -3.02 40.20
N VAL A 15 -20.58 -1.92 39.95
CA VAL A 15 -19.97 -0.66 39.53
C VAL A 15 -19.25 -0.02 40.72
N ASP A 16 -17.96 0.28 40.56
CA ASP A 16 -17.18 0.98 41.58
C ASP A 16 -17.44 2.48 41.49
N VAL A 17 -18.44 2.93 42.25
CA VAL A 17 -18.93 4.32 42.28
C VAL A 17 -17.81 5.31 42.62
N ASN A 18 -16.84 4.92 43.46
CA ASN A 18 -15.74 5.81 43.85
C ASN A 18 -14.77 6.07 42.68
N LYS A 19 -14.59 5.05 41.84
CA LYS A 19 -13.76 5.10 40.64
C LYS A 19 -14.40 5.92 39.52
N GLU A 20 -15.72 5.86 39.35
CA GLU A 20 -16.43 6.67 38.36
C GLU A 20 -16.56 8.14 38.77
N LEU A 21 -16.74 8.42 40.08
CA LEU A 21 -16.91 9.78 40.58
C LEU A 21 -15.59 10.59 40.55
N ASN A 22 -14.44 9.92 40.45
CA ASN A 22 -13.11 10.52 40.43
C ASN A 22 -12.30 10.10 39.19
N PRO A 23 -12.63 10.64 38.00
CA PRO A 23 -11.93 10.26 36.76
C PRO A 23 -10.43 10.58 36.79
N GLY A 24 -10.01 11.58 37.60
CA GLY A 24 -8.59 11.96 37.73
C GLY A 24 -7.71 10.94 38.47
N THR A 25 -8.29 10.02 39.25
CA THR A 25 -7.55 8.97 39.98
C THR A 25 -7.59 7.61 39.28
N ASN A 26 -8.30 7.51 38.16
CA ASN A 26 -8.61 6.24 37.50
C ASN A 26 -7.74 6.06 36.25
N THR A 27 -6.46 5.74 36.47
CA THR A 27 -5.46 5.63 35.39
C THR A 27 -5.55 4.32 34.61
N GLN A 28 -6.38 3.36 35.04
CA GLN A 28 -6.59 2.09 34.35
C GLN A 28 -7.90 2.11 33.55
N VAL A 29 -7.88 2.82 32.43
CA VAL A 29 -8.88 2.60 31.37
C VAL A 29 -8.43 1.34 30.63
N GLN A 30 -9.10 0.21 30.89
CA GLN A 30 -8.93 -0.99 30.07
C GLN A 30 -9.56 -0.71 28.71
N VAL A 31 -8.76 -0.18 27.79
CA VAL A 31 -9.11 -0.18 26.37
C VAL A 31 -9.11 -1.63 25.88
N ASP A 32 -10.19 -2.03 25.22
CA ASP A 32 -10.32 -3.37 24.66
C ASP A 32 -9.16 -3.61 23.67
N PRO A 33 -8.30 -4.63 23.89
CA PRO A 33 -7.14 -4.91 23.05
C PRO A 33 -7.52 -5.06 21.57
N THR A 34 -8.74 -5.50 21.28
CA THR A 34 -9.23 -5.69 19.91
C THR A 34 -9.29 -4.38 19.14
N SER A 35 -9.55 -3.22 19.78
CA SER A 35 -9.62 -1.92 19.09
C SER A 35 -8.25 -1.44 18.60
N PHE A 36 -7.17 -1.81 19.29
CA PHE A 36 -5.80 -1.45 18.90
C PHE A 36 -5.32 -2.24 17.67
N GLU A 37 -5.77 -3.48 17.54
CA GLU A 37 -5.45 -4.35 16.40
C GLU A 37 -6.12 -3.85 15.12
N VAL A 38 -7.36 -3.34 15.18
CA VAL A 38 -8.06 -2.83 13.99
C VAL A 38 -7.41 -1.56 13.43
N ASP A 39 -6.97 -0.63 14.30
CA ASP A 39 -6.30 0.60 13.85
C ASP A 39 -4.91 0.31 13.26
N ALA A 40 -4.11 -0.54 13.90
CA ALA A 40 -2.81 -0.97 13.37
C ALA A 40 -2.96 -1.68 12.01
N THR A 41 -3.97 -2.54 11.87
CA THR A 41 -4.23 -3.27 10.61
C THR A 41 -4.71 -2.32 9.51
N LYS A 42 -5.50 -1.30 9.84
CA LYS A 42 -5.98 -0.29 8.89
C LYS A 42 -4.83 0.59 8.38
N GLU A 43 -3.94 1.02 9.27
CA GLU A 43 -2.78 1.86 8.92
C GLU A 43 -1.77 1.09 8.05
N MET A 44 -1.54 -0.20 8.35
CA MET A 44 -0.72 -1.09 7.51
C MET A 44 -1.31 -1.26 6.10
N LYS A 45 -2.62 -1.47 6.01
CA LYS A 45 -3.32 -1.69 4.74
C LYS A 45 -3.29 -0.45 3.85
N GLU A 46 -3.46 0.73 4.43
CA GLU A 46 -3.35 2.01 3.72
C GLU A 46 -1.92 2.28 3.22
N GLN A 47 -0.91 1.91 4.00
CA GLN A 47 0.49 1.98 3.58
C GLN A 47 0.80 1.05 2.40
N ASP A 48 0.29 -0.19 2.44
CA ASP A 48 0.51 -1.16 1.37
C ASP A 48 -0.20 -0.76 0.07
N GLU A 49 -1.42 -0.21 0.15
CA GLU A 49 -2.11 0.33 -1.02
C GLU A 49 -1.37 1.52 -1.64
N ALA A 50 -0.79 2.40 -0.82
CA ALA A 50 0.03 3.51 -1.30
C ALA A 50 1.34 3.03 -1.96
N ARG A 51 1.98 1.99 -1.41
CA ARG A 51 3.18 1.36 -1.98
C ARG A 51 2.87 0.65 -3.30
N GLN A 52 1.75 -0.07 -3.39
CA GLN A 52 1.32 -0.72 -4.63
C GLN A 52 1.05 0.29 -5.74
N LYS A 53 0.34 1.40 -5.43
CA LYS A 53 0.09 2.48 -6.40
C LYS A 53 1.37 3.13 -6.91
N LYS A 54 2.40 3.30 -6.06
CA LYS A 54 3.72 3.81 -6.49
C LYS A 54 4.42 2.83 -7.42
N ASN A 55 4.51 1.56 -7.01
CA ASN A 55 5.15 0.52 -7.82
C ASN A 55 4.48 0.34 -9.19
N GLU A 56 3.16 0.49 -9.29
CA GLU A 56 2.46 0.38 -10.58
C GLU A 56 2.76 1.55 -11.52
N ARG A 57 2.91 2.77 -10.98
CA ARG A 57 3.33 3.95 -11.76
C ARG A 57 4.76 3.80 -12.27
N GLU A 58 5.67 3.40 -11.40
CA GLU A 58 7.07 3.17 -11.76
C GLU A 58 7.23 2.09 -12.84
N LYS A 59 6.44 1.01 -12.75
CA LYS A 59 6.41 -0.03 -13.80
C LYS A 59 5.91 0.51 -15.13
N LYS A 60 4.86 1.34 -15.14
CA LYS A 60 4.34 1.97 -16.37
C LYS A 60 5.36 2.90 -17.00
N ASP A 61 6.05 3.71 -16.19
CA ASP A 61 7.10 4.61 -16.66
C ASP A 61 8.32 3.86 -17.21
N ALA A 62 8.73 2.77 -16.54
CA ALA A 62 9.80 1.91 -17.03
C ALA A 62 9.47 1.30 -18.40
N LEU A 63 8.24 0.81 -18.60
CA LEU A 63 7.81 0.26 -19.89
C LEU A 63 7.74 1.32 -21.00
N GLN A 64 7.33 2.54 -20.67
CA GLN A 64 7.35 3.67 -21.61
C GLN A 64 8.78 4.06 -22.00
N SER A 65 9.68 4.12 -21.01
CA SER A 65 11.11 4.40 -21.22
C SER A 65 11.75 3.35 -22.13
N ILE A 66 11.48 2.05 -21.90
CA ILE A 66 11.99 0.97 -22.76
C ILE A 66 11.46 1.10 -24.20
N LYS A 67 10.17 1.38 -24.39
CA LYS A 67 9.60 1.61 -25.74
C LYS A 67 10.28 2.78 -26.44
N SER A 68 10.47 3.89 -25.74
CA SER A 68 11.14 5.08 -26.28
C SER A 68 12.60 4.78 -26.65
N ALA A 69 13.34 4.07 -25.79
CA ALA A 69 14.73 3.70 -26.03
C ALA A 69 14.89 2.82 -27.28
N ILE A 70 13.98 1.86 -27.51
CA ILE A 70 14.02 1.03 -28.72
C ILE A 70 13.80 1.88 -29.98
N ILE A 71 12.85 2.82 -29.97
CA ILE A 71 12.60 3.70 -31.12
C ILE A 71 13.81 4.60 -31.40
N ILE A 72 14.35 5.25 -30.36
CA ILE A 72 15.50 6.15 -30.49
C ILE A 72 16.73 5.38 -30.98
N SER A 73 17.00 4.19 -30.45
CA SER A 73 18.13 3.36 -30.88
C SER A 73 18.01 2.93 -32.35
N GLY A 74 16.80 2.61 -32.83
CA GLY A 74 16.56 2.30 -34.24
C GLY A 74 16.90 3.47 -35.17
N ILE A 75 16.53 4.70 -34.81
CA ILE A 75 16.82 5.90 -35.61
C ILE A 75 18.33 6.14 -35.70
N VAL A 76 19.06 6.01 -34.59
CA VAL A 76 20.52 6.22 -34.57
C VAL A 76 21.24 5.20 -35.47
N VAL A 77 20.84 3.93 -35.40
CA VAL A 77 21.42 2.88 -36.26
C VAL A 77 21.12 3.14 -37.74
N ALA A 78 19.90 3.58 -38.07
CA ALA A 78 19.53 3.92 -39.45
C ALA A 78 20.34 5.11 -39.99
N LEU A 79 20.51 6.16 -39.19
CA LEU A 79 21.32 7.33 -39.56
C LEU A 79 22.80 6.95 -39.77
N ALA A 80 23.37 6.15 -38.86
CA ALA A 80 24.73 5.65 -39.00
C ALA A 80 24.88 4.77 -40.25
N GLY A 81 23.92 3.89 -40.53
CA GLY A 81 23.89 3.06 -41.73
C GLY A 81 23.80 3.87 -43.03
N ALA A 82 22.95 4.91 -43.05
CA ALA A 82 22.82 5.80 -44.19
C ALA A 82 24.10 6.60 -44.45
N ALA A 83 24.68 7.21 -43.41
CA ALA A 83 25.96 7.91 -43.51
C ALA A 83 27.10 6.99 -43.96
N PHE A 84 27.15 5.76 -43.43
CA PHE A 84 28.13 4.75 -43.83
C PHE A 84 27.97 4.34 -45.30
N ALA A 85 26.74 4.15 -45.77
CA ALA A 85 26.49 3.81 -47.17
C ALA A 85 26.90 4.94 -48.12
N ILE A 86 26.60 6.19 -47.77
CA ILE A 86 26.98 7.37 -48.58
C ILE A 86 28.51 7.51 -48.63
N THR A 87 29.18 7.44 -47.47
CA THR A 87 30.64 7.59 -47.38
C THR A 87 31.39 6.45 -48.03
N LYS A 88 30.91 5.20 -47.91
CA LYS A 88 31.48 4.05 -48.63
C LYS A 88 31.38 4.22 -50.14
N LYS A 89 30.21 4.66 -50.64
CA LYS A 89 29.97 4.90 -52.08
C LYS A 89 30.85 6.02 -52.65
N LEU A 90 31.25 7.00 -51.84
CA LEU A 90 32.18 8.06 -52.22
C LEU A 90 33.65 7.62 -52.20
N ARG A 91 34.03 6.63 -51.37
CA ARG A 91 35.41 6.16 -51.21
C ARG A 91 35.85 5.12 -52.26
N GLU A 92 34.90 4.51 -52.97
CA GLU A 92 35.14 3.56 -54.07
C GLU A 92 35.27 4.24 -55.45
N LYS A 93 35.23 5.58 -55.53
CA LYS A 93 35.60 6.37 -56.72
C LYS A 93 36.96 7.01 -56.52
#